data_AF-A0A2V7EVS4-F1
#
_entry.id   AF-A0A2V7EVS4-F1
#
_cell.length_a   1.000
_cell.length_b   1.000
_cell.length_c   1.000
_cell.angle_alpha   90.00
_cell.angle_beta   90.00
_cell.angle_gamma   90.00
#
_symmetry.space_group_name_H-M   'P 1'
#
loop_
_entity.id
_entity.type
_entity.pdbx_description
1 polymer ?
#
loop_
_entity_poly.entity_id
_entity_poly.type
_entity_poly.pdbx_seq_one_letter_code
_entity_poly.pdbx_strand_id
1 'polypeptide(L)'
;LWDDYLDPKFRGRITTVPDTQGQMRAQVDGKVLPPYVDRPERQRAWSLRLRAPGWERVRRGTPTKDVLEAMDVEGIDVGILFRTWATHAINIDGLEPALAAAMSRAWNRWITDFCAESPERLKPSGLVPLQDIDLAVAEARFAVRDLGAITLVLPSHLINGRPIYDRYYDPLWATAQELDVAVSFHGNHAAYAEHLARRYLDNLVLSHACGQPVEMMLTLGAVVTGGVLARFPRLRMAFLEGNCGWLPWWLWALDERWEAWGDRELFQQDAKPSELFRRQCFVSAEPEEELAKYVVAELGDDNLVLSTDWPHDDSRFPHAIDGFLAAAHLSQDSKRKILWDNCARLYKL
;
A
#
# COMPACT_ATOMS: atom_id res chain seq x y z
N LEU A 1 14.95 -11.02 -9.05
CA LEU A 1 13.47 -10.91 -9.21
C LEU A 1 13.06 -11.14 -10.67
N TRP A 2 13.16 -10.15 -11.56
CA TRP A 2 12.64 -10.32 -12.93
C TRP A 2 13.42 -11.36 -13.73
N ASP A 3 14.75 -11.40 -13.59
CA ASP A 3 15.58 -12.38 -14.29
C ASP A 3 15.28 -13.83 -13.88
N ASP A 4 14.89 -14.05 -12.62
CA ASP A 4 14.70 -15.39 -12.06
C ASP A 4 13.23 -15.84 -12.12
N TYR A 5 12.28 -14.93 -11.87
CA TYR A 5 10.86 -15.27 -11.66
C TYR A 5 9.93 -14.84 -12.80
N LEU A 6 10.32 -13.88 -13.64
CA LEU A 6 9.47 -13.46 -14.76
C LEU A 6 9.54 -14.49 -15.88
N ASP A 7 8.39 -14.79 -16.48
CA ASP A 7 8.28 -15.63 -17.68
C ASP A 7 9.27 -15.11 -18.75
N PRO A 8 10.20 -15.96 -19.27
CA PRO A 8 11.22 -15.55 -20.22
C PRO A 8 10.71 -14.74 -21.41
N LYS A 9 9.48 -15.00 -21.88
CA LYS A 9 8.91 -14.26 -23.03
C LYS A 9 8.70 -12.77 -22.75
N PHE A 10 8.56 -12.38 -21.48
CA PHE A 10 8.34 -11.00 -21.06
C PHE A 10 9.61 -10.28 -20.59
N ARG A 11 10.71 -10.98 -20.34
CA ARG A 11 11.95 -10.37 -19.78
C ARG A 11 12.47 -9.22 -20.65
N GLY A 12 12.37 -9.34 -21.97
CA GLY A 12 12.79 -8.29 -22.90
C GLY A 12 11.98 -6.99 -22.82
N ARG A 13 10.84 -6.97 -22.12
CA ARG A 13 10.01 -5.78 -21.88
C ARG A 13 10.52 -4.93 -20.73
N ILE A 14 11.38 -5.49 -19.87
CA ILE A 14 12.03 -4.79 -18.77
C ILE A 14 13.47 -4.54 -19.20
N THR A 15 13.83 -3.27 -19.37
CA THR A 15 15.15 -2.86 -19.86
C THR A 15 15.74 -1.80 -18.95
N THR A 16 17.02 -1.51 -19.11
CA THR A 16 17.69 -0.43 -18.38
C THR A 16 18.19 0.65 -19.33
N VAL A 17 17.96 1.91 -19.00
CA VAL A 17 18.40 3.08 -19.77
C VAL A 17 19.16 4.07 -18.88
N PRO A 18 20.20 4.77 -19.38
CA PRO A 18 20.87 5.82 -18.61
C PRO A 18 19.96 7.06 -18.52
N ASP A 19 19.94 7.70 -17.36
CA ASP A 19 19.30 9.00 -17.15
C ASP A 19 20.26 10.17 -17.42
N THR A 20 19.78 11.42 -17.30
CA THR A 20 20.60 12.62 -17.53
C THR A 20 21.73 12.80 -16.50
N GLN A 21 21.70 12.05 -15.40
CA GLN A 21 22.74 12.02 -14.37
C GLN A 21 23.69 10.82 -14.56
N GLY A 22 23.55 10.06 -15.66
CA GLY A 22 24.36 8.88 -15.96
C GLY A 22 23.98 7.63 -15.16
N GLN A 23 22.82 7.62 -14.51
CA GLN A 23 22.37 6.49 -13.69
C GLN A 23 21.51 5.55 -14.51
N MET A 24 21.77 4.24 -14.42
CA MET A 24 20.94 3.24 -15.07
C MET A 24 19.59 3.13 -14.35
N ARG A 25 18.51 3.26 -15.11
CA ARG A 25 17.13 3.16 -14.65
C ARG A 25 16.45 1.98 -15.31
N ALA A 26 15.74 1.18 -14.53
CA ALA A 26 14.81 0.21 -15.08
C ALA A 26 13.66 0.96 -15.77
N GLN A 27 13.15 0.39 -16.86
CA GLN A 27 11.93 0.82 -17.51
C GLN A 27 11.11 -0.40 -17.93
N VAL A 28 9.79 -0.23 -17.93
CA VAL A 28 8.84 -1.19 -18.49
C VAL A 28 8.18 -0.50 -19.68
N ASP A 29 8.36 -1.03 -20.89
CA ASP A 29 7.81 -0.43 -22.12
C ASP A 29 8.10 1.06 -22.30
N GLY A 30 9.33 1.47 -21.98
CA GLY A 30 9.76 2.87 -22.08
C GLY A 30 9.30 3.77 -20.93
N LYS A 31 8.56 3.25 -19.94
CA LYS A 31 8.20 3.97 -18.72
C LYS A 31 9.27 3.76 -17.65
N VAL A 32 10.01 4.81 -17.34
CA VAL A 32 11.16 4.81 -16.43
C VAL A 32 10.72 4.66 -14.97
N LEU A 33 11.44 3.86 -14.19
CA LEU A 33 11.16 3.63 -12.77
C LEU A 33 12.19 4.32 -11.85
N PRO A 34 11.76 4.91 -10.73
CA PRO A 34 10.36 5.09 -10.34
C PRO A 34 9.70 6.18 -11.22
N PRO A 35 8.37 6.19 -11.37
CA PRO A 35 7.66 7.18 -12.18
C PRO A 35 8.00 8.65 -11.88
N TYR A 36 8.49 8.92 -10.68
CA TYR A 36 9.00 10.22 -10.23
C TYR A 36 10.24 10.73 -11.01
N VAL A 37 11.10 9.86 -11.55
CA VAL A 37 12.38 10.25 -12.20
C VAL A 37 12.27 10.40 -13.73
N ASP A 38 11.05 10.42 -14.26
CA ASP A 38 10.81 10.61 -15.69
C ASP A 38 11.06 12.06 -16.16
N ARG A 39 11.20 13.00 -15.22
CA ARG A 39 11.60 14.39 -15.48
C ARG A 39 13.08 14.63 -15.14
N PRO A 40 13.87 15.31 -16.00
CA PRO A 40 15.29 15.59 -15.75
C PRO A 40 15.59 16.25 -14.38
N GLU A 41 14.77 17.22 -13.98
CA GLU A 41 14.90 17.92 -12.71
C GLU A 41 14.71 17.01 -11.49
N ARG A 42 14.02 15.88 -11.65
CA ARG A 42 13.79 14.87 -10.58
C ARG A 42 14.87 13.81 -10.55
N GLN A 43 15.51 13.52 -11.68
CA GLN A 43 16.70 12.67 -11.72
C GLN A 43 17.82 13.26 -10.87
N ARG A 44 18.00 14.59 -10.86
CA ARG A 44 18.95 15.26 -9.97
C ARG A 44 18.56 15.15 -8.49
N ALA A 45 17.30 15.37 -8.13
CA ALA A 45 16.86 15.22 -6.74
C ALA A 45 17.05 13.78 -6.26
N TRP A 46 16.73 12.81 -7.11
CA TRP A 46 16.96 11.39 -6.85
C TRP A 46 18.45 11.06 -6.67
N SER A 47 19.33 11.64 -7.48
CA SER A 47 20.77 11.38 -7.36
C SER A 47 21.37 11.85 -6.04
N LEU A 48 20.74 12.82 -5.35
CA LEU A 48 21.09 13.20 -3.98
C LEU A 48 20.66 12.13 -2.98
N ARG A 49 19.45 11.57 -3.12
CA ARG A 49 18.94 10.46 -2.28
C ARG A 49 19.87 9.26 -2.34
N LEU A 50 20.40 8.93 -3.52
CA LEU A 50 21.35 7.81 -3.71
C LEU A 50 22.67 7.97 -2.94
N ARG A 51 23.02 9.19 -2.50
CA ARG A 51 24.23 9.47 -1.72
C ARG A 51 23.99 9.37 -0.21
N ALA A 52 22.75 9.20 0.22
CA ALA A 52 22.42 9.05 1.63
C ALA A 52 23.04 7.76 2.20
N PRO A 53 23.55 7.79 3.44
CA PRO A 53 24.00 6.59 4.13
C PRO A 53 22.92 5.50 4.13
N GLY A 54 23.30 4.23 3.93
CA GLY A 54 22.37 3.10 3.90
C GLY A 54 21.67 2.87 2.56
N TRP A 55 21.68 3.82 1.63
CA TRP A 55 20.98 3.67 0.34
C TRP A 55 21.52 2.51 -0.52
N GLU A 56 22.82 2.22 -0.45
CA GLU A 56 23.41 1.11 -1.21
C GLU A 56 22.78 -0.25 -0.84
N ARG A 57 22.28 -0.40 0.41
CA ARG A 57 21.52 -1.57 0.86
C ARG A 57 20.18 -1.64 0.13
N VAL A 58 19.41 -0.56 0.16
CA VAL A 58 18.11 -0.44 -0.54
C VAL A 58 18.27 -0.66 -2.04
N ARG A 59 19.36 -0.17 -2.64
CA ARG A 59 19.66 -0.30 -4.07
C ARG A 59 19.95 -1.74 -4.49
N ARG A 60 20.68 -2.51 -3.69
CA ARG A 60 21.05 -3.91 -4.01
C ARG A 60 19.93 -4.91 -3.68
N GLY A 61 18.89 -4.45 -3.00
CA GLY A 61 17.89 -5.30 -2.37
C GLY A 61 18.30 -5.61 -0.94
N THR A 62 17.34 -5.50 -0.04
CA THR A 62 17.52 -5.81 1.38
C THR A 62 17.40 -7.33 1.57
N PRO A 63 18.46 -8.04 1.98
CA PRO A 63 18.37 -9.47 2.22
C PRO A 63 17.52 -9.77 3.45
N THR A 64 16.92 -10.96 3.50
CA THR A 64 16.03 -11.38 4.59
C THR A 64 16.66 -11.26 5.97
N LYS A 65 17.95 -11.61 6.09
CA LYS A 65 18.73 -11.45 7.32
C LYS A 65 18.69 -10.02 7.86
N ASP A 66 18.85 -9.02 7.00
CA ASP A 66 18.85 -7.61 7.43
C ASP A 66 17.46 -7.18 7.91
N VAL A 67 16.39 -7.75 7.33
CA VAL A 67 15.01 -7.52 7.80
C VAL A 67 14.83 -8.09 9.20
N LEU A 68 15.26 -9.34 9.42
CA LEU A 68 15.16 -10.00 10.71
C LEU A 68 16.00 -9.30 11.79
N GLU A 69 17.21 -8.86 11.45
CA GLU A 69 18.04 -8.05 12.36
C GLU A 69 17.35 -6.72 12.71
N ALA A 70 16.72 -6.05 11.74
CA ALA A 70 15.97 -4.82 12.01
C ALA A 70 14.74 -5.08 12.89
N MET A 71 14.03 -6.19 12.65
CA MET A 71 12.91 -6.62 13.50
C MET A 71 13.37 -6.92 14.93
N ASP A 72 14.51 -7.56 15.12
CA ASP A 72 15.07 -7.84 16.46
C ASP A 72 15.45 -6.56 17.21
N VAL A 73 16.00 -5.56 16.50
CA VAL A 73 16.34 -4.25 17.06
C VAL A 73 15.10 -3.49 17.49
N GLU A 74 14.05 -3.49 16.67
CA GLU A 74 12.78 -2.78 16.93
C GLU A 74 11.82 -3.57 17.84
N GLY A 75 12.12 -4.85 18.14
CA GLY A 75 11.24 -5.71 18.92
C GLY A 75 9.96 -6.13 18.16
N ILE A 76 10.06 -6.35 16.85
CA ILE A 76 8.95 -6.79 15.99
C ILE A 76 8.93 -8.33 15.90
N ASP A 77 7.83 -8.92 16.35
CA ASP A 77 7.63 -10.38 16.30
C ASP A 77 7.26 -10.86 14.88
N VAL A 78 6.31 -10.19 14.24
CA VAL A 78 5.79 -10.53 12.91
C VAL A 78 5.81 -9.31 11.98
N GLY A 79 6.52 -9.42 10.87
CA GLY A 79 6.61 -8.43 9.82
C GLY A 79 5.81 -8.84 8.57
N ILE A 80 5.02 -7.90 8.05
CA ILE A 80 4.24 -8.07 6.83
C ILE A 80 4.98 -7.33 5.73
N LEU A 81 5.47 -8.07 4.75
CA LEU A 81 6.41 -7.52 3.77
C LEU A 81 5.66 -6.94 2.59
N PHE A 82 5.75 -5.62 2.45
CA PHE A 82 5.26 -4.86 1.29
C PHE A 82 6.39 -4.63 0.29
N ARG A 83 5.99 -4.19 -0.90
CA ARG A 83 6.91 -3.95 -2.02
C ARG A 83 7.44 -2.50 -2.00
N THR A 84 8.31 -2.15 -2.95
CA THR A 84 8.41 -0.77 -3.50
C THR A 84 8.39 -0.79 -5.03
N TRP A 85 9.41 -1.40 -5.64
CA TRP A 85 9.63 -1.34 -7.08
C TRP A 85 8.61 -2.10 -7.92
N ALA A 86 8.07 -3.21 -7.41
CA ALA A 86 7.16 -4.07 -8.16
C ALA A 86 5.83 -3.36 -8.50
N THR A 87 5.17 -2.69 -7.54
CA THR A 87 3.91 -1.97 -7.82
C THR A 87 4.16 -0.80 -8.76
N HIS A 88 5.30 -0.10 -8.72
CA HIS A 88 5.61 0.92 -9.73
C HIS A 88 5.73 0.35 -11.15
N ALA A 89 6.24 -0.88 -11.27
CA ALA A 89 6.44 -1.55 -12.54
C ALA A 89 5.14 -2.18 -13.09
N ILE A 90 4.25 -2.64 -12.21
CA ILE A 90 3.00 -3.32 -12.56
C ILE A 90 1.87 -2.33 -12.80
N ASN A 91 1.76 -1.27 -11.99
CA ASN A 91 0.59 -0.36 -12.01
C ASN A 91 0.81 0.82 -12.97
N ILE A 92 1.02 0.49 -14.23
CA ILE A 92 1.17 1.43 -15.34
C ILE A 92 -0.10 1.37 -16.19
N ASP A 93 -0.69 2.53 -16.48
CA ASP A 93 -1.83 2.64 -17.39
C ASP A 93 -1.46 2.15 -18.80
N GLY A 94 -2.36 1.36 -19.38
CA GLY A 94 -2.19 0.76 -20.70
C GLY A 94 -1.18 -0.39 -20.78
N LEU A 95 -0.63 -0.86 -19.64
CA LEU A 95 0.24 -2.03 -19.62
C LEU A 95 -0.53 -3.26 -20.10
N GLU A 96 0.12 -4.09 -20.92
CA GLU A 96 -0.48 -5.33 -21.41
C GLU A 96 -0.92 -6.22 -20.24
N PRO A 97 -2.20 -6.65 -20.17
CA PRO A 97 -2.68 -7.43 -19.02
C PRO A 97 -1.88 -8.70 -18.73
N ALA A 98 -1.44 -9.41 -19.78
CA ALA A 98 -0.63 -10.62 -19.62
C ALA A 98 0.77 -10.32 -19.04
N LEU A 99 1.37 -9.17 -19.36
CA LEU A 99 2.62 -8.72 -18.78
C LEU A 99 2.44 -8.35 -17.31
N ALA A 100 1.40 -7.58 -16.98
CA ALA A 100 1.07 -7.21 -15.60
C ALA A 100 0.83 -8.45 -14.72
N ALA A 101 0.12 -9.44 -15.25
CA ALA A 101 -0.12 -10.71 -14.57
C ALA A 101 1.16 -11.52 -14.36
N ALA A 102 2.02 -11.61 -15.38
CA ALA A 102 3.30 -12.31 -15.25
C ALA A 102 4.24 -11.63 -14.25
N MET A 103 4.26 -10.29 -14.19
CA MET A 103 5.03 -9.54 -13.20
C MET A 103 4.47 -9.70 -11.79
N SER A 104 3.14 -9.70 -11.63
CA SER A 104 2.48 -9.98 -10.35
C SER A 104 2.82 -11.39 -9.86
N ARG A 105 2.72 -12.40 -10.74
CA ARG A 105 3.10 -13.79 -10.47
C ARG A 105 4.57 -13.92 -10.06
N ALA A 106 5.46 -13.21 -10.75
CA ALA A 106 6.89 -13.22 -10.45
C ALA A 106 7.18 -12.60 -9.08
N TRP A 107 6.55 -11.46 -8.75
CA TRP A 107 6.63 -10.87 -7.43
C TRP A 107 6.12 -11.82 -6.34
N ASN A 108 4.92 -12.37 -6.52
CA ASN A 108 4.27 -13.23 -5.53
C ASN A 108 5.12 -14.46 -5.20
N ARG A 109 5.71 -15.11 -6.21
CA ARG A 109 6.64 -16.22 -5.99
C ARG A 109 7.90 -15.76 -5.25
N TRP A 110 8.51 -14.66 -5.70
CA TRP A 110 9.73 -14.14 -5.07
C TRP A 110 9.53 -13.74 -3.61
N ILE A 111 8.45 -13.03 -3.27
CA ILE A 111 8.21 -12.60 -1.88
C ILE A 111 7.89 -13.80 -0.97
N THR A 112 7.29 -14.85 -1.52
CA THR A 112 7.04 -16.10 -0.79
C THR A 112 8.36 -16.82 -0.48
N ASP A 113 9.24 -16.95 -1.47
CA ASP A 113 10.57 -17.54 -1.27
C ASP A 113 11.42 -16.70 -0.31
N PHE A 114 11.29 -15.37 -0.35
CA PHE A 114 11.92 -14.46 0.61
C PHE A 114 11.41 -14.70 2.04
N CYS A 115 10.09 -14.84 2.23
CA CYS A 115 9.50 -15.09 3.55
C CYS A 115 9.82 -16.51 4.08
N ALA A 116 10.15 -17.45 3.20
CA ALA A 116 10.41 -18.85 3.57
C ALA A 116 11.64 -19.04 4.48
N GLU A 117 12.52 -18.05 4.60
CA GLU A 117 13.64 -18.10 5.56
C GLU A 117 13.20 -18.02 7.04
N SER A 118 12.05 -17.39 7.32
CA SER A 118 11.46 -17.30 8.67
C SER A 118 9.94 -17.13 8.55
N PRO A 119 9.20 -18.17 8.09
CA PRO A 119 7.79 -18.08 7.74
C PRO A 119 6.89 -17.79 8.97
N GLU A 120 7.37 -18.02 10.17
CA GLU A 120 6.70 -17.65 11.42
C GLU A 120 6.72 -16.14 11.68
N ARG A 121 7.80 -15.45 11.29
CA ARG A 121 7.98 -13.99 11.49
C ARG A 121 7.68 -13.17 10.25
N LEU A 122 7.94 -13.69 9.05
CA LEU A 122 7.81 -12.95 7.78
C LEU A 122 6.58 -13.42 7.04
N LYS A 123 5.68 -12.49 6.72
CA LYS A 123 4.43 -12.79 6.04
C LYS A 123 4.37 -12.11 4.67
N PRO A 124 4.11 -12.87 3.59
CA PRO A 124 4.06 -12.31 2.25
C PRO A 124 2.77 -11.53 2.01
N SER A 125 2.87 -10.46 1.22
CA SER A 125 1.74 -9.73 0.66
C SER A 125 1.67 -9.93 -0.86
N GLY A 126 0.47 -10.19 -1.38
CA GLY A 126 0.24 -10.59 -2.76
C GLY A 126 -0.14 -9.40 -3.66
N LEU A 127 0.51 -9.24 -4.81
CA LEU A 127 0.11 -8.29 -5.85
C LEU A 127 -0.88 -8.92 -6.83
N VAL A 128 -1.80 -8.10 -7.34
CA VAL A 128 -2.79 -8.49 -8.36
C VAL A 128 -2.76 -7.53 -9.55
N PRO A 129 -2.85 -8.03 -10.80
CA PRO A 129 -2.84 -7.20 -12.00
C PRO A 129 -4.20 -6.55 -12.29
N LEU A 130 -4.41 -5.31 -11.85
CA LEU A 130 -5.70 -4.60 -12.02
C LEU A 130 -6.05 -4.22 -13.48
N GLN A 131 -5.16 -4.47 -14.43
CA GLN A 131 -5.40 -4.25 -15.86
C GLN A 131 -6.48 -5.17 -16.44
N ASP A 132 -6.67 -6.35 -15.83
CA ASP A 132 -7.69 -7.32 -16.23
C ASP A 132 -8.23 -8.04 -14.98
N ILE A 133 -9.55 -7.95 -14.76
CA ILE A 133 -10.18 -8.48 -13.55
C ILE A 133 -10.10 -10.00 -13.43
N ASP A 134 -10.19 -10.74 -14.54
CA ASP A 134 -10.15 -12.20 -14.51
C ASP A 134 -8.74 -12.68 -14.15
N LEU A 135 -7.72 -12.01 -14.69
CA LEU A 135 -6.33 -12.23 -14.29
C LEU A 135 -6.08 -11.81 -12.83
N ALA A 136 -6.68 -10.70 -12.36
CA ALA A 136 -6.58 -10.27 -10.97
C ALA A 136 -7.18 -11.30 -10.00
N VAL A 137 -8.35 -11.84 -10.31
CA VAL A 137 -9.01 -12.89 -9.52
C VAL A 137 -8.20 -14.18 -9.50
N ALA A 138 -7.69 -14.61 -10.65
CA ALA A 138 -6.85 -15.80 -10.74
C ALA A 138 -5.56 -15.64 -9.92
N GLU A 139 -4.92 -14.48 -10.00
CA GLU A 139 -3.70 -14.19 -9.23
C GLU A 139 -3.99 -14.06 -7.73
N ALA A 140 -5.09 -13.43 -7.32
CA ALA A 140 -5.50 -13.34 -5.92
C ALA A 140 -5.67 -14.74 -5.30
N ARG A 141 -6.34 -15.66 -6.00
CA ARG A 141 -6.51 -17.04 -5.54
C ARG A 141 -5.17 -17.75 -5.41
N PHE A 142 -4.30 -17.61 -6.39
CA PHE A 142 -2.98 -18.22 -6.36
C PHE A 142 -2.11 -17.67 -5.22
N ALA A 143 -2.03 -16.35 -5.08
CA ALA A 143 -1.23 -15.71 -4.05
C ALA A 143 -1.67 -16.14 -2.64
N VAL A 144 -2.98 -16.26 -2.40
CA VAL A 144 -3.49 -16.62 -1.07
C VAL A 144 -3.45 -18.14 -0.84
N ARG A 145 -3.98 -18.95 -1.76
CA ARG A 145 -4.14 -20.40 -1.53
C ARG A 145 -2.85 -21.18 -1.70
N ASP A 146 -2.05 -20.82 -2.70
CA ASP A 146 -0.85 -21.58 -3.07
C ASP A 146 0.42 -21.01 -2.43
N LEU A 147 0.44 -19.70 -2.17
CA LEU A 147 1.62 -18.99 -1.69
C LEU A 147 1.49 -18.42 -0.26
N GLY A 148 0.30 -18.49 0.35
CA GLY A 148 0.10 -18.07 1.74
C GLY A 148 0.15 -16.55 1.96
N ALA A 149 -0.12 -15.74 0.93
CA ALA A 149 -0.26 -14.30 1.09
C ALA A 149 -1.40 -13.96 2.05
N ILE A 150 -1.10 -13.14 3.08
CA ILE A 150 -2.08 -12.78 4.13
C ILE A 150 -2.87 -11.50 3.81
N THR A 151 -2.46 -10.78 2.77
CA THR A 151 -3.15 -9.60 2.25
C THR A 151 -2.89 -9.44 0.77
N LEU A 152 -3.86 -8.87 0.04
CA LEU A 152 -3.72 -8.45 -1.34
C LEU A 152 -3.40 -6.95 -1.38
N VAL A 153 -2.35 -6.56 -2.11
CA VAL A 153 -1.87 -5.18 -2.16
C VAL A 153 -2.33 -4.50 -3.44
N LEU A 154 -3.04 -3.39 -3.28
CA LEU A 154 -3.57 -2.56 -4.36
C LEU A 154 -3.01 -1.13 -4.28
N PRO A 155 -2.92 -0.42 -5.42
CA PRO A 155 -2.56 0.99 -5.43
C PRO A 155 -3.71 1.86 -4.90
N SER A 156 -3.36 3.05 -4.38
CA SER A 156 -4.32 4.11 -4.03
C SER A 156 -4.72 5.01 -5.20
N HIS A 157 -4.10 4.86 -6.38
CA HIS A 157 -4.44 5.59 -7.60
C HIS A 157 -5.26 4.71 -8.55
N LEU A 158 -5.91 5.36 -9.52
CA LEU A 158 -6.69 4.70 -10.57
C LEU A 158 -5.78 3.86 -11.48
N ILE A 159 -6.26 2.71 -11.94
CA ILE A 159 -5.62 1.93 -13.02
C ILE A 159 -6.53 1.97 -14.24
N ASN A 160 -5.97 2.35 -15.39
CA ASN A 160 -6.69 2.58 -16.64
C ASN A 160 -7.89 3.53 -16.45
N GLY A 161 -7.73 4.56 -15.61
CA GLY A 161 -8.75 5.55 -15.29
C GLY A 161 -9.96 5.01 -14.52
N ARG A 162 -9.90 3.79 -13.98
CA ARG A 162 -11.06 3.15 -13.34
C ARG A 162 -11.07 3.34 -11.82
N PRO A 163 -12.15 3.90 -11.24
CA PRO A 163 -12.27 4.05 -9.79
C PRO A 163 -12.45 2.70 -9.09
N ILE A 164 -11.93 2.59 -7.87
CA ILE A 164 -11.88 1.33 -7.14
C ILE A 164 -13.27 0.79 -6.74
N TYR A 165 -14.30 1.65 -6.72
CA TYR A 165 -15.69 1.26 -6.48
C TYR A 165 -16.41 0.72 -7.71
N ASP A 166 -15.83 0.83 -8.90
CA ASP A 166 -16.42 0.34 -10.14
C ASP A 166 -16.75 -1.16 -10.00
N ARG A 167 -17.95 -1.56 -10.44
CA ARG A 167 -18.40 -2.96 -10.39
C ARG A 167 -17.54 -3.90 -11.22
N TYR A 168 -16.74 -3.39 -12.14
CA TYR A 168 -15.66 -4.14 -12.77
C TYR A 168 -14.78 -4.87 -11.74
N TYR A 169 -14.56 -4.30 -10.56
CA TYR A 169 -13.75 -4.89 -9.49
C TYR A 169 -14.55 -5.81 -8.54
N ASP A 170 -15.88 -5.90 -8.66
CA ASP A 170 -16.73 -6.75 -7.81
C ASP A 170 -16.28 -8.23 -7.78
N PRO A 171 -15.81 -8.86 -8.88
CA PRO A 171 -15.29 -10.23 -8.84
C PRO A 171 -14.06 -10.38 -7.92
N LEU A 172 -13.18 -9.37 -7.86
CA LEU A 172 -12.03 -9.36 -6.96
C LEU A 172 -12.47 -9.18 -5.51
N TRP A 173 -13.44 -8.31 -5.24
CA TRP A 173 -14.05 -8.12 -3.93
C TRP A 173 -14.76 -9.37 -3.41
N ALA A 174 -15.53 -10.03 -4.27
CA ALA A 174 -16.15 -11.32 -3.95
C ALA A 174 -15.10 -12.38 -3.62
N THR A 175 -14.01 -12.42 -4.40
CA THR A 175 -12.90 -13.37 -4.21
C THR A 175 -12.14 -13.09 -2.91
N ALA A 176 -11.79 -11.84 -2.61
CA ALA A 176 -11.11 -11.49 -1.37
C ALA A 176 -11.99 -11.84 -0.14
N GLN A 177 -13.30 -11.63 -0.24
CA GLN A 177 -14.25 -12.01 0.81
C GLN A 177 -14.39 -13.54 0.96
N GLU A 178 -14.38 -14.30 -0.14
CA GLU A 178 -14.41 -15.76 -0.13
C GLU A 178 -13.14 -16.34 0.52
N LEU A 179 -11.99 -15.75 0.22
CA LEU A 179 -10.69 -16.16 0.75
C LEU A 179 -10.46 -15.71 2.20
N ASP A 180 -11.35 -14.88 2.76
CA ASP A 180 -11.17 -14.22 4.06
C ASP A 180 -9.81 -13.50 4.17
N VAL A 181 -9.34 -12.91 3.06
CA VAL A 181 -8.06 -12.20 2.97
C VAL A 181 -8.28 -10.68 3.05
N ALA A 182 -7.36 -9.97 3.70
CA ALA A 182 -7.37 -8.52 3.71
C ALA A 182 -7.00 -7.93 2.33
N VAL A 183 -7.44 -6.69 2.09
CA VAL A 183 -7.00 -5.86 0.97
C VAL A 183 -6.30 -4.63 1.53
N SER A 184 -5.01 -4.48 1.27
CA SER A 184 -4.20 -3.36 1.73
C SER A 184 -3.91 -2.40 0.58
N PHE A 185 -4.42 -1.18 0.67
CA PHE A 185 -4.03 -0.08 -0.19
C PHE A 185 -2.71 0.51 0.31
N HIS A 186 -1.70 0.52 -0.56
CA HIS A 186 -0.38 1.08 -0.28
C HIS A 186 0.13 1.74 -1.55
N GLY A 187 0.30 3.06 -1.49
CA GLY A 187 0.40 3.86 -2.70
C GLY A 187 1.73 3.73 -3.44
N ASN A 188 1.76 4.42 -4.58
CA ASN A 188 2.90 4.54 -5.47
C ASN A 188 3.13 6.03 -5.69
N HIS A 189 4.08 6.64 -4.99
CA HIS A 189 4.35 8.05 -5.16
C HIS A 189 4.53 8.42 -6.65
N ALA A 190 3.69 9.34 -7.12
CA ALA A 190 3.73 9.88 -8.47
C ALA A 190 3.56 8.83 -9.59
N ALA A 191 2.74 7.80 -9.40
CA ALA A 191 2.43 6.76 -10.40
C ALA A 191 2.09 7.29 -11.80
N TYR A 192 2.40 6.54 -12.87
CA TYR A 192 2.12 6.93 -14.27
C TYR A 192 0.63 7.02 -14.66
N ALA A 193 -0.27 6.90 -13.69
CA ALA A 193 -1.69 7.16 -13.81
C ALA A 193 -2.04 8.58 -13.35
N GLU A 194 -3.34 8.89 -13.29
CA GLU A 194 -3.79 10.08 -12.58
C GLU A 194 -3.42 9.96 -11.10
N HIS A 195 -2.54 10.86 -10.65
CA HIS A 195 -2.08 10.91 -9.27
C HIS A 195 -1.75 12.36 -8.89
N LEU A 196 -2.31 12.83 -7.78
CA LEU A 196 -2.22 14.21 -7.29
C LEU A 196 -0.78 14.70 -7.18
N ALA A 197 0.12 13.89 -6.61
CA ALA A 197 1.52 14.25 -6.41
C ALA A 197 2.24 14.65 -7.71
N ARG A 198 1.82 14.10 -8.87
CA ARG A 198 2.44 14.43 -10.17
C ARG A 198 2.26 15.90 -10.57
N ARG A 199 1.27 16.58 -10.01
CA ARG A 199 1.04 18.02 -10.23
C ARG A 199 2.11 18.90 -9.58
N TYR A 200 2.81 18.38 -8.57
CA TYR A 200 3.70 19.15 -7.70
C TYR A 200 5.13 18.61 -7.68
N LEU A 201 5.59 17.86 -8.69
CA LEU A 201 6.94 17.28 -8.67
C LEU A 201 8.06 18.33 -8.58
N ASP A 202 7.81 19.55 -9.06
CA ASP A 202 8.66 20.72 -8.90
C ASP A 202 8.66 21.30 -7.46
N ASN A 203 7.58 21.08 -6.70
CA ASN A 203 7.45 21.39 -5.28
C ASN A 203 7.49 20.11 -4.43
N LEU A 204 8.68 19.55 -4.26
CA LEU A 204 8.87 18.22 -3.69
C LEU A 204 8.29 18.06 -2.27
N VAL A 205 8.41 19.10 -1.45
CA VAL A 205 7.87 19.09 -0.08
C VAL A 205 6.35 18.90 -0.10
N LEU A 206 5.64 19.67 -0.92
CA LEU A 206 4.19 19.51 -1.06
C LEU A 206 3.84 18.15 -1.68
N SER A 207 4.55 17.73 -2.73
CA SER A 207 4.34 16.44 -3.40
C SER A 207 4.39 15.27 -2.41
N HIS A 208 5.44 15.22 -1.56
CA HIS A 208 5.57 14.16 -0.56
C HIS A 208 4.55 14.30 0.57
N ALA A 209 4.32 15.52 1.07
CA ALA A 209 3.39 15.74 2.18
C ALA A 209 1.93 15.41 1.82
N CYS A 210 1.49 15.66 0.57
CA CYS A 210 0.11 15.38 0.16
C CYS A 210 -0.06 14.06 -0.59
N GLY A 211 1.00 13.52 -1.19
CA GLY A 211 0.92 12.45 -2.16
C GLY A 211 0.26 11.19 -1.63
N GLN A 212 0.78 10.59 -0.56
CA GLN A 212 0.17 9.38 0.01
C GLN A 212 -1.12 9.69 0.79
N PRO A 213 -1.14 10.64 1.75
CA PRO A 213 -2.32 10.84 2.60
C PRO A 213 -3.58 11.21 1.82
N VAL A 214 -3.47 12.10 0.83
CA VAL A 214 -4.64 12.55 0.08
C VAL A 214 -5.16 11.46 -0.87
N GLU A 215 -4.28 10.66 -1.49
CA GLU A 215 -4.72 9.50 -2.27
C GLU A 215 -5.41 8.44 -1.39
N MET A 216 -4.93 8.24 -0.16
CA MET A 216 -5.58 7.34 0.80
C MET A 216 -6.96 7.86 1.22
N MET A 217 -7.10 9.17 1.44
CA MET A 217 -8.41 9.78 1.69
C MET A 217 -9.37 9.56 0.52
N LEU A 218 -8.92 9.80 -0.72
CA LEU A 218 -9.73 9.59 -1.92
C LEU A 218 -10.11 8.11 -2.08
N THR A 219 -9.17 7.18 -1.88
CA THR A 219 -9.42 5.74 -1.98
C THR A 219 -10.39 5.26 -0.91
N LEU A 220 -10.20 5.69 0.35
CA LEU A 220 -11.11 5.37 1.45
C LEU A 220 -12.51 5.90 1.13
N GLY A 221 -12.62 7.17 0.75
CA GLY A 221 -13.89 7.80 0.37
C GLY A 221 -14.58 7.00 -0.73
N ALA A 222 -13.86 6.71 -1.81
CA ALA A 222 -14.34 5.90 -2.93
C ALA A 222 -14.89 4.54 -2.47
N VAL A 223 -14.21 3.84 -1.57
CA VAL A 223 -14.65 2.54 -1.04
C VAL A 223 -15.91 2.65 -0.17
N VAL A 224 -15.95 3.62 0.75
CA VAL A 224 -17.03 3.75 1.75
C VAL A 224 -18.28 4.45 1.21
N THR A 225 -18.19 5.19 0.11
CA THR A 225 -19.36 5.81 -0.55
C THR A 225 -19.75 5.10 -1.84
N GLY A 226 -18.86 4.33 -2.45
CA GLY A 226 -19.12 3.56 -3.67
C GLY A 226 -19.86 2.24 -3.46
N GLY A 227 -20.40 2.01 -2.25
CA GLY A 227 -21.16 0.81 -1.90
C GLY A 227 -20.35 -0.49 -1.85
N VAL A 228 -19.02 -0.46 -1.96
CA VAL A 228 -18.19 -1.69 -1.98
C VAL A 228 -18.38 -2.47 -0.68
N LEU A 229 -18.22 -1.79 0.45
CA LEU A 229 -18.32 -2.44 1.77
C LEU A 229 -19.75 -2.86 2.11
N ALA A 230 -20.76 -2.19 1.55
CA ALA A 230 -22.16 -2.59 1.68
C ALA A 230 -22.44 -3.89 0.89
N ARG A 231 -21.91 -4.03 -0.33
CA ARG A 231 -22.05 -5.25 -1.15
C ARG A 231 -21.26 -6.43 -0.58
N PHE A 232 -20.13 -6.16 0.06
CA PHE A 232 -19.20 -7.16 0.59
C PHE A 232 -18.92 -6.94 2.09
N PRO A 233 -19.87 -7.28 2.97
CA PRO A 233 -19.84 -6.88 4.38
C PRO A 233 -18.77 -7.57 5.23
N ARG A 234 -18.11 -8.63 4.71
CA ARG A 234 -17.00 -9.31 5.42
C ARG A 234 -15.62 -8.89 4.92
N LEU A 235 -15.52 -8.00 3.92
CA LEU A 235 -14.22 -7.49 3.50
C LEU A 235 -13.54 -6.72 4.61
N ARG A 236 -12.22 -6.87 4.68
CA ARG A 236 -11.35 -6.01 5.47
C ARG A 236 -10.40 -5.27 4.57
N MET A 237 -10.33 -3.97 4.75
CA MET A 237 -9.46 -3.10 3.96
C MET A 237 -8.55 -2.28 4.86
N ALA A 238 -7.30 -2.08 4.43
CA ALA A 238 -6.35 -1.24 5.14
C ALA A 238 -5.82 -0.15 4.21
N PHE A 239 -5.67 1.07 4.72
CA PHE A 239 -5.10 2.21 4.02
C PHE A 239 -3.80 2.58 4.72
N LEU A 240 -2.67 2.26 4.10
CA LEU A 240 -1.36 2.22 4.74
C LEU A 240 -0.43 3.32 4.19
N GLU A 241 0.56 3.72 4.98
CA GLU A 241 1.58 4.73 4.63
C GLU A 241 0.97 6.10 4.28
N GLY A 242 -0.16 6.43 4.91
CA GLY A 242 -0.96 7.63 4.61
C GLY A 242 -1.22 8.51 5.82
N ASN A 243 -0.59 8.25 6.97
CA ASN A 243 -0.95 8.81 8.27
C ASN A 243 -2.42 8.55 8.68
N CYS A 244 -2.79 8.87 9.92
CA CYS A 244 -4.15 8.68 10.42
C CYS A 244 -4.86 9.97 10.84
N GLY A 245 -4.14 11.07 11.07
CA GLY A 245 -4.66 12.30 11.67
C GLY A 245 -5.78 13.00 10.87
N TRP A 246 -5.90 12.71 9.57
CA TRP A 246 -6.99 13.23 8.72
C TRP A 246 -8.32 12.49 8.90
N LEU A 247 -8.31 11.29 9.49
CA LEU A 247 -9.43 10.36 9.49
C LEU A 247 -10.70 10.92 10.17
N PRO A 248 -10.64 11.57 11.35
CA PRO A 248 -11.84 12.09 12.01
C PRO A 248 -12.58 13.11 11.14
N TRP A 249 -11.84 14.08 10.59
CA TRP A 249 -12.41 15.10 9.70
C TRP A 249 -12.98 14.46 8.43
N TRP A 250 -12.27 13.50 7.85
CA TRP A 250 -12.69 12.90 6.59
C TRP A 250 -13.96 12.08 6.72
N LEU A 251 -14.09 11.24 7.76
CA LEU A 251 -15.31 10.48 8.00
C LEU A 251 -16.50 11.41 8.29
N TRP A 252 -16.29 12.48 9.07
CA TRP A 252 -17.33 13.50 9.29
C TRP A 252 -17.78 14.14 7.98
N ALA A 253 -16.83 14.54 7.12
CA ALA A 253 -17.14 15.18 5.84
C ALA A 253 -17.90 14.23 4.90
N LEU A 254 -17.53 12.96 4.86
CA LEU A 254 -18.21 11.94 4.05
C LEU A 254 -19.63 11.68 4.57
N ASP A 255 -19.82 11.55 5.88
CA ASP A 255 -21.16 11.39 6.48
C ASP A 255 -22.05 12.62 6.17
N GLU A 256 -21.52 13.85 6.33
CA GLU A 256 -22.24 15.09 5.99
C GLU A 256 -22.68 15.10 4.52
N ARG A 257 -21.80 14.68 3.60
CA ARG A 257 -22.12 14.63 2.17
C ARG A 257 -23.09 13.51 1.84
N TRP A 258 -22.98 12.38 2.52
CA TRP A 258 -23.92 11.27 2.37
C TRP A 258 -25.32 11.64 2.83
N GLU A 259 -25.46 12.35 3.95
CA GLU A 259 -26.75 12.86 4.42
C GLU A 259 -27.37 13.87 3.45
N ALA A 260 -26.55 14.73 2.82
CA ALA A 260 -27.02 15.77 1.91
C ALA A 260 -27.36 15.27 0.49
N TRP A 261 -26.60 14.29 -0.02
CA TRP A 261 -26.63 13.90 -1.44
C TRP A 261 -26.64 12.39 -1.68
N GLY A 262 -26.61 11.56 -0.63
CA GLY A 262 -26.55 10.10 -0.76
C GLY A 262 -27.75 9.51 -1.50
N ASP A 263 -28.92 10.15 -1.46
CA ASP A 263 -30.11 9.77 -2.24
C ASP A 263 -29.93 9.93 -3.76
N ARG A 264 -28.89 10.64 -4.19
CA ARG A 264 -28.52 10.87 -5.60
C ARG A 264 -27.37 9.98 -6.07
N GLU A 265 -26.74 9.25 -5.16
CA GLU A 265 -25.61 8.39 -5.50
C GLU A 265 -26.03 7.19 -6.34
N LEU A 266 -25.17 6.78 -7.26
CA LEU A 266 -25.43 5.60 -8.11
C LEU A 266 -25.38 4.30 -7.29
N PHE A 267 -24.56 4.29 -6.24
CA PHE A 267 -24.35 3.12 -5.38
C PHE A 267 -25.00 3.36 -4.02
N GLN A 268 -26.30 3.04 -3.92
CA GLN A 268 -27.06 3.18 -2.68
C GLN A 268 -26.54 2.23 -1.58
N GLN A 269 -26.54 2.71 -0.34
CA GLN A 269 -26.20 1.96 0.88
C GLN A 269 -26.98 2.54 2.07
N ASP A 270 -27.34 1.66 3.01
CA ASP A 270 -28.14 2.06 4.18
C ASP A 270 -27.29 2.63 5.33
N ALA A 271 -26.03 2.17 5.43
CA ALA A 271 -25.11 2.57 6.49
C ALA A 271 -24.34 3.84 6.11
N LYS A 272 -24.05 4.67 7.11
CA LYS A 272 -23.19 5.85 6.92
C LYS A 272 -21.77 5.43 6.53
N PRO A 273 -21.05 6.24 5.73
CA PRO A 273 -19.63 6.01 5.44
C PRO A 273 -18.79 5.69 6.68
N SER A 274 -18.97 6.41 7.79
CA SER A 274 -18.22 6.16 9.03
C SER A 274 -18.58 4.84 9.73
N GLU A 275 -19.80 4.35 9.58
CA GLU A 275 -20.22 3.03 10.10
C GLU A 275 -19.59 1.90 9.29
N LEU A 276 -19.55 2.04 7.96
CA LEU A 276 -18.85 1.11 7.08
C LEU A 276 -17.35 1.06 7.39
N PHE A 277 -16.72 2.22 7.59
CA PHE A 277 -15.32 2.30 7.99
C PHE A 277 -15.06 1.54 9.30
N ARG A 278 -15.78 1.86 10.38
CA ARG A 278 -15.56 1.23 11.70
C ARG A 278 -15.68 -0.30 11.64
N ARG A 279 -16.61 -0.81 10.83
CA ARG A 279 -16.85 -2.25 10.69
C ARG A 279 -15.75 -2.98 9.93
N GLN A 280 -15.16 -2.37 8.90
CA GLN A 280 -14.41 -3.10 7.86
C GLN A 280 -13.03 -2.53 7.53
N CYS A 281 -12.69 -1.32 7.96
CA CYS A 281 -11.49 -0.63 7.51
C CYS A 281 -10.47 -0.40 8.61
N PHE A 282 -9.22 -0.18 8.21
CA PHE A 282 -8.10 0.17 9.08
C PHE A 282 -7.23 1.24 8.41
N VAL A 283 -6.58 2.09 9.20
CA VAL A 283 -5.62 3.10 8.71
C VAL A 283 -4.31 2.95 9.49
N SER A 284 -3.16 3.11 8.81
CA SER A 284 -1.88 3.14 9.52
C SER A 284 -1.69 4.46 10.25
N ALA A 285 -1.29 4.38 11.52
CA ALA A 285 -0.60 5.45 12.20
C ALA A 285 0.90 5.29 11.95
N GLU A 286 1.61 6.40 11.80
CA GLU A 286 3.07 6.38 11.83
C GLU A 286 3.57 6.44 13.29
N PRO A 287 4.74 5.86 13.61
CA PRO A 287 5.20 5.73 15.00
C PRO A 287 5.32 7.06 15.76
N GLU A 288 5.70 8.14 15.09
CA GLU A 288 5.83 9.49 15.65
C GLU A 288 4.57 10.35 15.51
N GLU A 289 3.46 9.80 15.00
CA GLU A 289 2.32 10.61 14.60
C GLU A 289 1.52 11.12 15.81
N GLU A 290 1.89 12.29 16.33
CA GLU A 290 1.20 12.91 17.47
C GLU A 290 -0.29 13.18 17.23
N LEU A 291 -0.71 13.27 15.97
CA LEU A 291 -2.11 13.48 15.60
C LEU A 291 -2.98 12.25 15.87
N ALA A 292 -2.39 11.06 16.03
CA ALA A 292 -3.11 9.84 16.38
C ALA A 292 -3.94 9.98 17.66
N LYS A 293 -3.53 10.83 18.62
CA LYS A 293 -4.31 11.11 19.84
C LYS A 293 -5.71 11.65 19.55
N TYR A 294 -5.87 12.45 18.50
CA TYR A 294 -7.17 13.00 18.11
C TYR A 294 -8.03 11.94 17.46
N VAL A 295 -7.42 11.03 16.72
CA VAL A 295 -8.12 9.88 16.13
C VAL A 295 -8.64 8.95 17.23
N VAL A 296 -7.79 8.61 18.20
CA VAL A 296 -8.18 7.77 19.34
C VAL A 296 -9.27 8.45 20.18
N ALA A 297 -9.17 9.76 20.41
CA ALA A 297 -10.17 10.49 21.18
C ALA A 297 -11.54 10.54 20.51
N GLU A 298 -11.59 10.68 19.18
CA GLU A 298 -12.84 10.86 18.43
C GLU A 298 -13.45 9.53 17.94
N LEU A 299 -12.63 8.58 17.50
CA LEU A 299 -13.07 7.35 16.83
C LEU A 299 -12.76 6.08 17.63
N GLY A 300 -11.96 6.17 18.69
CA GLY A 300 -11.37 5.02 19.36
C GLY A 300 -10.12 4.49 18.64
N ASP A 301 -9.59 3.39 19.15
CA ASP A 301 -8.31 2.83 18.74
C ASP A 301 -8.43 1.50 17.95
N ASP A 302 -9.64 1.00 17.72
CA ASP A 302 -9.85 -0.33 17.14
C ASP A 302 -9.47 -0.41 15.64
N ASN A 303 -9.50 0.70 14.91
CA ASN A 303 -9.26 0.71 13.46
C ASN A 303 -7.88 1.28 13.07
N LEU A 304 -6.95 1.37 14.02
CA LEU A 304 -5.59 1.86 13.81
C LEU A 304 -4.59 0.71 13.82
N VAL A 305 -3.66 0.69 12.87
CA VAL A 305 -2.54 -0.26 12.81
C VAL A 305 -1.22 0.52 12.72
N LEU A 306 -0.09 -0.10 13.05
CA LEU A 306 1.23 0.52 12.93
C LEU A 306 2.04 -0.07 11.77
N SER A 307 2.82 0.77 11.11
CA SER A 307 3.95 0.36 10.27
C SER A 307 5.21 1.08 10.74
N THR A 308 6.38 0.45 10.62
CA THR A 308 7.66 1.15 10.78
C THR A 308 8.19 1.73 9.47
N ASP A 309 7.58 1.32 8.34
CA ASP A 309 7.98 1.60 6.96
C ASP A 309 9.48 1.43 6.68
N TRP A 310 10.13 0.54 7.43
CA TRP A 310 11.52 0.22 7.19
C TRP A 310 11.64 -0.55 5.86
N PRO A 311 12.64 -0.27 5.00
CA PRO A 311 13.82 0.58 5.21
C PRO A 311 13.75 1.96 4.51
N HIS A 312 12.58 2.59 4.40
CA HIS A 312 12.49 3.91 3.77
C HIS A 312 13.25 4.98 4.58
N ASP A 313 13.61 6.08 3.91
CA ASP A 313 14.47 7.13 4.48
C ASP A 313 13.76 8.04 5.48
N ASP A 314 12.43 8.02 5.50
CA ASP A 314 11.56 8.64 6.49
C ASP A 314 11.19 7.70 7.64
N SER A 315 11.59 6.42 7.59
CA SER A 315 11.50 5.50 8.73
C SER A 315 12.33 6.00 9.91
N ARG A 316 11.81 5.79 11.12
CA ARG A 316 12.47 6.16 12.39
C ARG A 316 13.45 5.14 12.92
N PHE A 317 13.75 4.09 12.15
CA PHE A 317 14.69 3.04 12.56
C PHE A 317 16.04 3.60 13.06
N PRO A 318 16.60 3.11 14.19
CA PRO A 318 16.13 1.99 15.03
C PRO A 318 15.23 2.40 16.20
N HIS A 319 14.50 3.52 16.07
CA HIS A 319 13.70 4.12 17.12
C HIS A 319 12.21 4.29 16.75
N ALA A 320 11.69 3.42 15.88
CA ALA A 320 10.28 3.48 15.50
C ALA A 320 9.39 3.00 16.66
N ILE A 321 9.62 1.77 17.14
CA ILE A 321 8.74 1.13 18.12
C ILE A 321 8.93 1.72 19.52
N ASP A 322 10.17 1.99 19.96
CA ASP A 322 10.42 2.61 21.27
C ASP A 322 9.83 4.03 21.34
N GLY A 323 9.90 4.80 20.24
CA GLY A 323 9.28 6.11 20.08
C GLY A 323 7.75 6.03 20.23
N PHE A 324 7.12 5.08 19.54
CA PHE A 324 5.67 4.86 19.67
C PHE A 324 5.28 4.42 21.10
N LEU A 325 6.05 3.52 21.73
CA LEU A 325 5.82 3.10 23.11
C LEU A 325 6.01 4.24 24.11
N ALA A 326 6.90 5.20 23.82
CA ALA A 326 7.13 6.40 24.62
C ALA A 326 6.04 7.48 24.46
N ALA A 327 5.16 7.38 23.46
CA ALA A 327 4.10 8.36 23.20
C ALA A 327 3.13 8.50 24.39
N ALA A 328 3.34 9.51 25.23
CA ALA A 328 2.57 9.71 26.46
C ALA A 328 1.09 10.06 26.24
N HIS A 329 0.74 10.45 25.01
CA HIS A 329 -0.62 10.81 24.62
C HIS A 329 -1.50 9.59 24.24
N LEU A 330 -0.93 8.38 24.21
CA LEU A 330 -1.67 7.13 24.01
C LEU A 330 -1.61 6.25 25.26
N SER A 331 -2.75 5.66 25.63
CA SER A 331 -2.83 4.69 26.72
C SER A 331 -2.06 3.41 26.36
N GLN A 332 -1.69 2.62 27.38
CA GLN A 332 -1.04 1.33 27.15
C GLN A 332 -1.96 0.34 26.41
N ASP A 333 -3.27 0.40 26.67
CA ASP A 333 -4.25 -0.44 25.96
C ASP A 333 -4.35 -0.04 24.47
N SER A 334 -4.35 1.25 24.16
CA SER A 334 -4.34 1.73 22.78
C SER A 334 -3.07 1.33 22.06
N LYS A 335 -1.90 1.45 22.70
CA LYS A 335 -0.62 0.99 22.13
C LYS A 335 -0.66 -0.50 21.81
N ARG A 336 -1.15 -1.33 22.75
CA ARG A 336 -1.30 -2.78 22.56
C ARG A 336 -2.21 -3.11 21.36
N LYS A 337 -3.36 -2.42 21.24
CA LYS A 337 -4.27 -2.64 20.12
C LYS A 337 -3.64 -2.28 18.77
N ILE A 338 -3.02 -1.10 18.69
CA ILE A 338 -2.43 -0.55 17.46
C ILE A 338 -1.23 -1.40 16.99
N LEU A 339 -0.39 -1.85 17.93
CA LEU A 339 0.76 -2.72 17.63
C LEU A 339 0.34 -4.15 17.28
N TRP A 340 -0.72 -4.68 17.90
CA TRP A 340 -1.00 -6.11 17.89
C TRP A 340 -2.45 -6.47 17.57
N ASP A 341 -3.42 -6.21 18.48
CA ASP A 341 -4.78 -6.77 18.37
C ASP A 341 -5.43 -6.43 17.01
N ASN A 342 -5.23 -5.20 16.53
CA ASN A 342 -5.81 -4.72 15.29
C ASN A 342 -5.15 -5.35 14.06
N CYS A 343 -3.82 -5.50 14.08
CA CYS A 343 -3.09 -6.22 13.05
C CYS A 343 -3.52 -7.69 12.98
N ALA A 344 -3.64 -8.38 14.13
CA ALA A 344 -4.13 -9.76 14.20
C ALA A 344 -5.56 -9.88 13.63
N ARG A 345 -6.45 -8.93 13.97
CA ARG A 345 -7.82 -8.88 13.44
C ARG A 345 -7.89 -8.61 11.93
N LEU A 346 -7.05 -7.70 11.43
CA LEU A 346 -6.96 -7.36 10.01
C LEU A 346 -6.49 -8.57 9.20
N TYR A 347 -5.38 -9.19 9.62
CA TYR A 347 -4.66 -10.20 8.83
C TYR A 347 -4.97 -11.66 9.19
N LYS A 348 -5.82 -11.93 10.19
CA LYS A 348 -6.14 -13.28 10.71
C LYS A 348 -4.90 -14.05 11.19
N LEU A 349 -4.05 -13.36 11.96
CA LEU A 349 -2.85 -13.95 12.58
C LEU A 349 -3.13 -14.48 13.97
#